data_AF-A0A0F7GDY2-F1
#
_entry.id   AF-A0A0F7GDY2-F1
#
_cell.length_a   1.000
_cell.length_b   1.000
_cell.length_c   1.000
_cell.angle_alpha   90.00
_cell.angle_beta   90.00
_cell.angle_gamma   90.00
#
_symmetry.space_group_name_H-M   'P 1'
#
loop_
_entity.id
_entity.type
_entity.pdbx_description
1 polymer ?
#
loop_
_entity_poly.entity_id
_entity_poly.type
_entity_poly.pdbx_seq_one_letter_code
_entity_poly.pdbx_strand_id
1 'polypeptide(L)'
;MMNIEIKTELIAPCGMNCGICLGYLREKRHCPGCQSEDTQKRVSCQRCGIKNCELLAQTESGFCYECPKYPCRRLKQLDLRYRTKYSMSMIENLENIRNNGITAFTESENKRWRCANCGGVICVHRGSCYACGATPATNS
;
A
#
# COMPACT_ATOMS: atom_id res chain seq x y z
N MET A 1 18.95 13.82 -2.22
CA MET A 1 18.15 12.98 -1.29
C MET A 1 16.79 12.76 -1.93
N MET A 2 16.37 11.51 -2.14
CA MET A 2 15.04 11.24 -2.71
C MET A 2 13.98 11.35 -1.61
N ASN A 3 13.32 12.50 -1.53
CA ASN A 3 12.04 12.62 -0.83
C ASN A 3 11.01 11.87 -1.67
N ILE A 4 10.72 10.61 -1.30
CA ILE A 4 9.64 9.86 -1.91
C ILE A 4 8.36 10.24 -1.18
N GLU A 5 7.51 10.99 -1.86
CA GLU A 5 6.15 11.29 -1.41
C GLU A 5 5.20 10.18 -1.85
N ILE A 6 4.40 9.67 -0.91
CA ILE A 6 3.35 8.70 -1.19
C ILE A 6 2.21 9.44 -1.88
N LYS A 7 2.04 9.19 -3.18
CA LYS A 7 0.97 9.76 -3.99
C LYS A 7 -0.27 8.86 -4.00
N THR A 8 -1.42 9.45 -4.32
CA THR A 8 -2.73 8.78 -4.44
C THR A 8 -2.71 7.61 -5.41
N GLU A 9 -1.95 7.72 -6.51
CA GLU A 9 -1.84 6.66 -7.54
C GLU A 9 -1.13 5.40 -7.03
N LEU A 10 -0.40 5.51 -5.91
CA LEU A 10 0.28 4.39 -5.28
C LEU A 10 -0.64 3.58 -4.36
N ILE A 11 -1.85 4.06 -4.09
CA ILE A 11 -2.81 3.33 -3.26
C ILE A 11 -3.55 2.33 -4.13
N ALA A 12 -3.38 1.04 -3.84
CA ALA A 12 -4.00 -0.02 -4.59
C ALA A 12 -5.49 -0.13 -4.25
N PRO A 13 -6.33 -0.65 -5.17
CA PRO A 13 -7.76 -0.89 -4.94
C PRO A 13 -8.10 -1.73 -3.70
N CYS A 14 -7.15 -2.56 -3.24
CA CYS A 14 -7.29 -3.40 -2.06
C CYS A 14 -6.84 -2.73 -0.74
N GLY A 15 -6.44 -1.46 -0.75
CA GLY A 15 -5.94 -0.76 0.45
C GLY A 15 -4.42 -0.85 0.66
N MET A 16 -3.69 -1.54 -0.22
CA MET A 16 -2.22 -1.59 -0.15
C MET A 16 -1.65 -0.22 -0.54
N ASN A 17 -0.95 0.42 0.38
CA ASN A 17 -0.06 1.52 0.06
C ASN A 17 1.20 0.97 -0.67
N CYS A 18 1.25 1.08 -2.00
CA CYS A 18 2.40 0.58 -2.76
C CYS A 18 3.67 1.41 -2.51
N GLY A 19 3.55 2.68 -2.10
CA GLY A 19 4.66 3.58 -1.85
C GLY A 19 5.62 3.10 -0.75
N ILE A 20 5.14 2.26 0.17
CA ILE A 20 5.93 1.67 1.25
C ILE A 20 6.39 0.23 0.95
N CYS A 21 6.02 -0.32 -0.21
CA CYS A 21 6.37 -1.69 -0.60
C CYS A 21 7.83 -1.76 -1.04
N LEU A 22 8.54 -2.82 -0.60
CA LEU A 22 9.90 -3.13 -1.10
C LEU A 22 10.01 -3.18 -2.63
N GLY A 23 8.93 -3.62 -3.31
CA GLY A 23 8.91 -3.69 -4.77
C GLY A 23 8.97 -2.31 -5.42
N TYR A 24 8.31 -1.32 -4.81
CA TYR A 24 8.31 0.05 -5.27
C TYR A 24 9.59 0.77 -4.86
N LEU A 25 10.06 0.57 -3.62
CA LEU A 25 11.23 1.29 -3.13
C LEU A 25 12.56 0.86 -3.76
N ARG A 26 12.64 -0.37 -4.30
CA ARG A 26 13.87 -0.87 -4.92
C ARG A 26 14.11 -0.30 -6.32
N GLU A 27 15.38 -0.09 -6.63
CA GLU A 27 15.85 0.34 -7.94
C GLU A 27 15.83 -0.83 -8.96
N LYS A 28 16.43 -1.97 -8.60
CA LYS A 28 16.48 -3.14 -9.49
C LYS A 28 15.13 -3.85 -9.54
N ARG A 29 14.62 -4.09 -10.76
CA ARG A 29 13.29 -4.68 -11.02
C ARG A 29 12.19 -3.90 -10.29
N HIS A 30 12.26 -2.57 -10.40
CA HIS A 30 11.30 -1.65 -9.80
C HIS A 30 9.86 -2.02 -10.18
N CYS A 31 8.96 -1.97 -9.21
CA CYS A 31 7.54 -2.21 -9.42
C CYS A 31 6.82 -0.86 -9.33
N PRO A 32 6.21 -0.34 -10.42
CA PRO A 32 5.68 1.03 -10.46
C PRO A 32 4.35 1.23 -9.72
N GLY A 33 3.96 0.30 -8.85
CA GLY A 33 2.69 0.32 -8.11
C GLY A 33 1.58 -0.50 -8.77
N CYS A 34 0.54 -0.81 -7.99
CA CYS A 34 -0.53 -1.71 -8.42
C CYS A 34 -1.40 -1.12 -9.53
N GLN A 35 -1.53 0.21 -9.57
CA GLN A 35 -2.37 0.93 -10.53
C GLN A 35 -1.67 1.20 -11.87
N SER A 36 -0.34 1.09 -11.93
CA SER A 36 0.41 1.28 -13.17
C SER A 36 0.07 0.17 -14.18
N GLU A 37 -0.09 0.51 -15.45
CA GLU A 37 -0.28 -0.45 -16.56
C GLU A 37 1.03 -1.10 -17.04
N ASP A 38 2.17 -0.72 -16.46
CA ASP A 38 3.48 -1.22 -16.87
C ASP A 38 3.63 -2.73 -16.60
N THR A 39 4.13 -3.46 -17.59
CA THR A 39 4.38 -4.91 -17.52
C THR A 39 5.61 -5.28 -16.68
N GLN A 40 6.42 -4.31 -16.25
CA GLN A 40 7.56 -4.53 -15.33
C GLN A 40 7.13 -4.89 -13.89
N LYS A 41 5.83 -4.87 -13.59
CA LYS A 41 5.28 -5.38 -12.31
C LYS A 41 5.67 -6.84 -12.07
N ARG A 42 5.77 -7.26 -10.81
CA ARG A 42 5.93 -8.69 -10.47
C ARG A 42 4.75 -9.50 -11.02
N VAL A 43 5.00 -10.72 -11.51
CA VAL A 43 3.95 -11.63 -12.03
C VAL A 43 2.79 -11.81 -11.05
N SER A 44 3.07 -11.87 -9.75
CA SER A 44 2.04 -11.96 -8.71
C SER A 44 1.15 -10.71 -8.61
N CYS A 45 1.68 -9.52 -8.92
CA CYS A 45 0.92 -8.28 -9.00
C CYS A 45 0.11 -8.22 -10.31
N GLN A 46 0.68 -8.67 -11.44
CA GLN A 46 -0.01 -8.74 -12.72
C GLN A 46 -1.20 -9.70 -12.69
N ARG A 47 -1.05 -10.86 -12.03
CA ARG A 47 -2.08 -11.90 -11.90
C ARG A 47 -2.90 -11.78 -10.61
N CYS A 48 -2.89 -10.61 -9.97
CA CYS A 48 -3.55 -10.44 -8.68
C CYS A 48 -5.08 -10.58 -8.80
N GLY A 49 -5.64 -11.60 -8.16
CA GLY A 49 -7.08 -11.87 -8.21
C GLY A 49 -7.98 -10.85 -7.49
N ILE A 50 -7.41 -9.84 -6.82
CA ILE A 50 -8.17 -8.69 -6.29
C ILE A 50 -8.14 -7.55 -7.31
N LYS A 51 -6.97 -7.18 -7.85
CA LYS A 51 -6.85 -6.12 -8.87
C LYS A 51 -7.63 -6.46 -10.14
N ASN A 52 -7.66 -7.74 -10.50
CA ASN A 52 -8.37 -8.24 -11.68
C ASN A 52 -9.79 -8.77 -11.34
N CYS A 53 -10.38 -8.33 -10.21
CA CYS A 53 -11.70 -8.79 -9.81
C CYS A 53 -12.78 -8.04 -10.60
N GLU A 54 -13.71 -8.78 -11.23
CA GLU A 54 -14.81 -8.20 -12.01
C GLU A 54 -15.74 -7.30 -11.17
N LEU A 55 -16.00 -7.66 -9.91
CA LEU A 55 -16.81 -6.85 -9.01
C LEU A 55 -16.11 -5.55 -8.59
N LEU A 56 -14.77 -5.53 -8.59
CA LEU A 56 -14.02 -4.30 -8.36
C LEU A 56 -14.12 -3.37 -9.57
N ALA A 57 -14.11 -3.91 -10.79
CA ALA A 57 -14.25 -3.10 -12.00
C ALA A 57 -15.62 -2.37 -12.09
N GLN A 58 -16.59 -2.79 -11.30
CA GLN A 58 -17.93 -2.20 -11.22
C GLN A 58 -18.06 -1.11 -10.15
N THR A 59 -17.05 -0.92 -9.28
CA THR A 59 -17.07 0.13 -8.25
C THR A 59 -16.70 1.48 -8.84
N GLU A 60 -17.42 2.54 -8.49
CA GLU A 60 -17.15 3.90 -8.98
C GLU A 60 -15.86 4.48 -8.37
N SER A 61 -15.59 4.21 -7.09
CA SER A 61 -14.36 4.64 -6.42
C SER A 61 -13.09 3.95 -6.94
N GLY A 62 -13.24 2.80 -7.62
CA GLY A 62 -12.13 1.90 -7.94
C GLY A 62 -11.51 1.21 -6.71
N PHE A 63 -12.20 1.20 -5.55
CA PHE A 63 -11.75 0.56 -4.33
C PHE A 63 -12.66 -0.56 -3.85
N CYS A 64 -12.07 -1.53 -3.18
CA CYS A 64 -12.79 -2.70 -2.66
C CYS A 64 -13.85 -2.36 -1.60
N TYR A 65 -13.79 -1.20 -0.92
CA TYR A 65 -14.74 -0.85 0.13
C TYR A 65 -16.18 -0.63 -0.38
N GLU A 66 -16.36 -0.38 -1.68
CA GLU A 66 -17.69 -0.29 -2.31
C GLU A 66 -18.21 -1.62 -2.83
N CYS A 67 -17.38 -2.68 -2.82
CA CYS A 67 -17.80 -3.97 -3.33
C CYS A 67 -18.93 -4.55 -2.46
N PRO A 68 -20.04 -5.07 -3.03
CA PRO A 68 -21.11 -5.70 -2.26
C PRO A 68 -20.67 -6.90 -1.40
N LYS A 69 -19.51 -7.49 -1.72
CA LYS A 69 -18.91 -8.61 -0.96
C LYS A 69 -17.87 -8.14 0.06
N TYR A 70 -17.74 -6.84 0.30
CA TYR A 70 -16.73 -6.29 1.20
C TYR A 70 -17.04 -6.60 2.68
N PRO A 71 -16.03 -6.96 3.50
CA PRO A 71 -14.71 -7.43 3.10
C PRO A 71 -14.77 -8.90 2.64
N CYS A 72 -14.32 -9.16 1.41
CA CYS A 72 -14.42 -10.49 0.82
C CYS A 72 -13.31 -11.44 1.31
N ARG A 73 -13.45 -12.75 1.07
CA ARG A 73 -12.47 -13.77 1.53
C ARG A 73 -11.04 -13.46 1.09
N ARG A 74 -10.83 -13.06 -0.18
CA ARG A 74 -9.49 -12.74 -0.73
C ARG A 74 -8.86 -11.55 0.01
N LEU A 75 -9.66 -10.52 0.27
CA LEU A 75 -9.20 -9.32 0.99
C LEU A 75 -8.89 -9.64 2.45
N LYS A 76 -9.76 -10.38 3.16
CA LYS A 76 -9.53 -10.83 4.54
C LYS A 76 -8.24 -11.64 4.69
N GLN A 77 -7.93 -12.51 3.73
CA GLN A 77 -6.68 -13.29 3.71
C GLN A 77 -5.44 -12.42 3.48
N LEU A 78 -5.53 -11.46 2.56
CA LEU A 78 -4.46 -10.48 2.33
C LEU A 78 -4.21 -9.65 3.59
N ASP A 79 -5.28 -9.13 4.19
CA ASP A 79 -5.25 -8.32 5.40
C ASP A 79 -4.63 -9.08 6.58
N LEU A 80 -5.09 -10.30 6.86
CA LEU A 80 -4.54 -11.13 7.93
C LEU A 80 -3.04 -11.34 7.78
N ARG A 81 -2.57 -11.62 6.56
CA ARG A 81 -1.14 -11.79 6.28
C ARG A 81 -0.36 -10.51 6.56
N TYR A 82 -0.88 -9.35 6.18
CA TYR A 82 -0.17 -8.08 6.37
C TYR A 82 -0.19 -7.62 7.83
N ARG A 83 -1.29 -7.82 8.56
CA ARG A 83 -1.34 -7.51 9.99
C ARG A 83 -0.36 -8.37 10.78
N THR A 84 -0.33 -9.67 10.49
CA THR A 84 0.51 -10.62 11.24
C THR A 84 2.00 -10.52 10.89
N LYS A 85 2.35 -10.16 9.66
CA LYS A 85 3.77 -10.11 9.21
C LYS A 85 4.37 -8.72 9.16
N TYR A 86 3.56 -7.68 8.95
CA TYR A 86 4.03 -6.35 8.57
C TYR A 86 3.34 -5.20 9.33
N SER A 87 2.52 -5.50 10.34
CA SER A 87 1.84 -4.51 11.19
C SER A 87 1.07 -3.44 10.41
N MET A 88 0.45 -3.83 9.29
CA MET A 88 -0.38 -2.97 8.45
C MET A 88 -1.66 -3.71 8.05
N SER A 89 -2.79 -3.00 8.01
CA SER A 89 -4.09 -3.56 7.63
C SER A 89 -4.59 -2.95 6.34
N MET A 90 -5.00 -3.83 5.41
CA MET A 90 -5.67 -3.43 4.18
C MET A 90 -7.06 -2.89 4.45
N ILE A 91 -7.77 -3.56 5.36
CA ILE A 91 -9.15 -3.21 5.72
C ILE A 91 -9.18 -1.87 6.44
N GLU A 92 -8.29 -1.65 7.41
CA GLU A 92 -8.14 -0.36 8.09
C GLU A 92 -7.83 0.78 7.11
N ASN A 93 -6.91 0.54 6.17
CA ASN A 93 -6.60 1.53 5.13
C ASN A 93 -7.82 1.84 4.26
N LEU A 94 -8.57 0.83 3.84
CA LEU A 94 -9.78 1.00 3.04
C LEU A 94 -10.88 1.75 3.79
N GLU A 95 -11.09 1.45 5.08
CA GLU A 95 -12.04 2.18 5.92
C GLU A 95 -11.61 3.64 6.13
N ASN A 96 -10.32 3.91 6.30
CA ASN A 96 -9.82 5.28 6.37
C ASN A 96 -10.08 6.05 5.07
N ILE A 97 -9.77 5.44 3.92
CA ILE A 97 -10.05 6.04 2.61
C ILE A 97 -11.55 6.29 2.42
N ARG A 98 -12.40 5.35 2.82
CA ARG A 98 -13.86 5.49 2.74
C ARG A 98 -14.39 6.64 3.58
N ASN A 99 -13.88 6.79 4.80
CA ASN A 99 -14.42 7.74 5.77
C ASN A 99 -13.80 9.15 5.64
N ASN A 100 -12.54 9.24 5.21
CA ASN A 100 -11.77 10.49 5.22
C ASN A 100 -11.30 10.93 3.83
N GLY A 101 -11.45 10.08 2.81
CA GLY A 101 -10.95 10.32 1.46
C GLY A 101 -9.49 9.95 1.27
N ILE A 102 -9.12 9.67 0.02
CA ILE A 102 -7.79 9.18 -0.35
C ILE A 102 -6.67 10.21 -0.09
N THR A 103 -6.95 11.50 -0.27
CA THR A 103 -5.97 12.59 -0.05
C THR A 103 -5.55 12.64 1.41
N ALA A 104 -6.52 12.72 2.33
CA ALA A 104 -6.26 12.72 3.77
C ALA A 104 -5.53 11.44 4.20
N PHE A 105 -5.92 10.28 3.65
CA PHE A 105 -5.22 9.03 3.88
C PHE A 105 -3.74 9.12 3.45
N THR A 106 -3.45 9.58 2.23
CA THR A 106 -2.05 9.69 1.75
C THR A 106 -1.22 10.70 2.55
N GLU A 107 -1.80 11.81 2.99
CA GLU A 107 -1.11 12.77 3.87
C GLU A 107 -0.75 12.14 5.22
N SER A 108 -1.68 11.37 5.80
CA SER A 108 -1.44 10.64 7.04
C SER A 108 -0.36 9.56 6.88
N GLU A 109 -0.38 8.84 5.76
CA GLU A 109 0.60 7.81 5.45
C GLU A 109 2.00 8.41 5.16
N ASN A 110 2.07 9.57 4.51
CA ASN A 110 3.33 10.31 4.33
C ASN A 110 3.95 10.68 5.68
N LYS A 111 3.14 11.02 6.69
CA LYS A 111 3.66 11.29 8.05
C LYS A 111 4.08 9.99 8.74
N ARG A 112 3.22 8.96 8.72
CA ARG A 112 3.41 7.68 9.40
C ARG A 112 4.65 6.93 8.93
N TRP A 113 4.90 6.92 7.62
CA TRP A 113 5.97 6.12 7.01
C TRP A 113 7.23 6.92 6.70
N ARG A 114 7.33 8.16 7.15
CA ARG A 114 8.53 8.98 6.97
C ARG A 114 9.57 8.67 8.03
N CYS A 115 10.79 8.44 7.58
CA CYS A 115 11.94 8.24 8.43
C CYS A 115 12.34 9.57 9.09
N ALA A 116 12.36 9.61 10.41
CA ALA A 116 12.79 10.78 11.19
C ALA A 116 14.27 11.14 10.97
N ASN A 117 15.12 10.17 10.62
CA ASN A 117 16.55 10.37 10.45
C ASN A 117 16.92 11.04 9.10
N CYS A 118 16.34 10.57 8.00
CA CYS A 118 16.73 11.05 6.66
C CYS A 118 15.58 11.55 5.79
N GLY A 119 14.34 11.55 6.29
CA GLY A 119 13.15 11.94 5.53
C GLY A 119 12.70 10.95 4.46
N GLY A 120 13.42 9.85 4.24
CA GLY A 120 13.05 8.78 3.31
C GLY A 120 11.88 7.92 3.82
N VAL A 121 11.55 6.84 3.09
CA VAL A 121 10.38 6.00 3.42
C VAL A 121 10.77 4.76 4.22
N ILE A 122 9.99 4.46 5.26
CA ILE A 122 10.04 3.22 6.03
C ILE A 122 9.37 2.11 5.20
N CYS A 123 10.11 1.05 4.91
CA CYS A 123 9.63 -0.06 4.12
C CYS A 123 8.80 -1.02 4.98
N VAL A 124 7.54 -1.23 4.60
CA VAL A 124 6.59 -2.09 5.33
C VAL A 124 7.06 -3.54 5.47
N HIS A 125 7.85 -4.03 4.52
CA HIS A 125 8.36 -5.41 4.54
C HIS A 125 9.65 -5.57 5.35
N ARG A 126 10.36 -4.49 5.65
CA ARG A 126 11.62 -4.51 6.41
C ARG A 126 11.47 -3.96 7.82
N GLY A 127 10.47 -3.12 8.08
CA GLY A 127 10.33 -2.39 9.34
C GLY A 127 11.41 -1.32 9.55
N SER A 128 12.14 -0.93 8.50
CA SER A 128 13.21 0.07 8.57
C SER A 128 13.20 0.98 7.34
N CYS A 129 13.84 2.15 7.47
CA CYS A 129 14.02 3.09 6.38
C CYS A 129 14.76 2.43 5.23
N TYR A 130 14.19 2.48 4.03
CA TYR A 130 14.83 1.89 2.86
C TYR A 130 16.13 2.60 2.46
N ALA A 131 16.21 3.90 2.71
CA ALA A 131 17.36 4.73 2.31
C ALA A 131 18.54 4.67 3.30
N CYS A 132 18.27 4.70 4.61
CA CYS A 132 19.34 4.79 5.63
C CYS A 132 19.38 3.61 6.62
N GLY A 133 18.44 2.67 6.54
CA GLY A 133 18.39 1.50 7.43
C GLY A 133 17.89 1.79 8.86
N ALA A 134 17.68 3.05 9.25
CA ALA A 134 17.16 3.39 10.57
C ALA A 134 15.78 2.75 10.83
N THR A 135 15.62 2.13 11.99
CA THR A 135 14.32 1.61 12.45
C THR A 135 13.46 2.76 13.01
N PRO A 136 12.13 2.70 12.85
CA PRO A 136 11.23 3.62 13.55
C PRO A 136 11.46 3.50 15.06
N ALA A 137 11.42 4.61 15.78
CA ALA A 137 11.44 4.55 17.24
C ALA A 137 10.24 3.71 17.71
N THR A 138 10.49 2.65 18.46
CA THR A 138 9.44 1.90 19.12
C THR A 138 8.90 2.77 20.24
N ASN A 139 7.69 3.33 20.08
CA ASN A 139 6.96 3.84 21.22
C ASN A 139 6.64 2.62 22.09
N SER A 140 7.39 2.49 23.19
CA SER A 140 7.17 1.50 24.25
C SER A 140 5.95 1.88 25.07
#